data_AF-A0A356N8K1-F1
#
_entry.id   AF-A0A356N8K1-F1
#
_cell.length_a   1.000
_cell.length_b   1.000
_cell.length_c   1.000
_cell.angle_alpha   90.00
_cell.angle_beta   90.00
_cell.angle_gamma   90.00
#
_symmetry.space_group_name_H-M   'P 1'
#
loop_
_entity.id
_entity.type
_entity.pdbx_description
1 polymer ?
#
loop_
_entity_poly.entity_id
_entity_poly.type
_entity_poly.pdbx_seq_one_letter_code
_entity_poly.pdbx_strand_id
1 'polypeptide(L)' 'MKSLTELYKIGRGPSSSHTMGPEKAAKLFMERNKSAYSFKVILYGSLAKTGKGHGTDVV' A
#
# COMPACT_ATOMS: atom_id res chain seq x y z
N MET A 1 21.60 -0.39 11.27
CA MET A 1 22.23 0.36 10.16
C MET A 1 21.28 0.25 8.97
N LYS A 2 20.88 1.37 8.34
CA LYS A 2 20.04 1.30 7.13
C LYS A 2 20.88 0.78 5.97
N SER A 3 20.40 -0.26 5.29
CA SER A 3 21.07 -0.79 4.10
C SER A 3 20.84 0.11 2.89
N LEU A 4 21.76 0.15 1.92
CA LEU A 4 21.55 0.81 0.63
C LEU A 4 20.28 0.28 -0.09
N THR A 5 19.98 -1.00 0.09
CA THR A 5 18.76 -1.64 -0.43
C THR A 5 17.49 -1.13 0.25
N GLU A 6 17.59 -0.44 1.38
CA GLU A 6 16.44 0.22 2.00
C GLU A 6 16.11 1.57 1.35
N LEU A 7 17.10 2.23 0.76
CA LEU A 7 16.98 3.52 0.07
C LEU A 7 16.61 3.34 -1.40
N TYR A 8 17.28 2.41 -2.09
CA TYR A 8 17.07 2.12 -3.50
C TYR A 8 16.33 0.80 -3.67
N LYS A 9 15.01 0.87 -3.79
CA LYS A 9 14.12 -0.29 -3.96
C LYS A 9 13.51 -0.27 -5.34
N ILE A 10 13.49 -1.44 -5.99
CA ILE A 10 12.65 -1.67 -7.17
C ILE A 10 11.19 -1.65 -6.71
N GLY A 11 10.34 -0.93 -7.44
CA GLY A 11 8.94 -0.76 -7.09
C GLY A 11 8.11 -0.17 -8.23
N ARG A 12 6.79 -0.13 -8.03
CA ARG A 12 5.83 0.41 -9.00
C ARG A 12 5.49 1.86 -8.65
N GLY A 13 5.52 2.75 -9.64
CA GLY A 13 5.00 4.10 -9.52
C GLY A 13 3.47 4.16 -9.49
N PRO A 14 2.87 5.34 -9.27
CA PRO A 14 3.53 6.66 -9.22
C PRO A 14 4.11 7.05 -7.85
N SER A 15 3.76 6.36 -6.76
CA SER A 15 4.15 6.79 -5.41
C SER A 15 4.53 5.65 -4.48
N SER A 16 5.70 5.74 -3.83
CA SER A 16 6.07 4.75 -2.82
C SER A 16 5.11 4.75 -1.62
N SER A 17 4.58 5.92 -1.23
CA SER A 17 3.73 6.06 -0.04
C SER A 17 2.25 5.79 -0.31
N HIS A 18 1.76 6.10 -1.52
CA HIS A 18 0.33 5.98 -1.86
C HIS A 18 0.04 4.82 -2.82
N THR A 19 1.06 4.20 -3.41
CA THR A 19 0.92 3.00 -4.26
C THR A 19 1.48 1.78 -3.56
N MET A 20 2.81 1.73 -3.39
CA MET A 20 3.48 0.53 -2.84
C MET A 20 3.17 0.27 -1.37
N GLY A 21 3.08 1.33 -0.55
CA GLY A 21 2.76 1.23 0.87
C GLY A 21 1.41 0.56 1.13
N PRO A 22 0.31 1.09 0.56
CA PRO A 22 -1.02 0.49 0.64
C PRO A 22 -1.09 -0.94 0.09
N GLU A 23 -0.51 -1.21 -1.08
CA GLU A 23 -0.45 -2.56 -1.66
C GLU A 23 0.20 -3.56 -0.70
N LYS A 24 1.35 -3.17 -0.11
CA LYS A 24 2.04 -4.01 0.88
C LYS A 24 1.20 -4.22 2.14
N ALA A 25 0.52 -3.18 2.61
CA ALA A 25 -0.36 -3.27 3.78
C ALA A 25 -1.55 -4.22 3.52
N ALA A 26 -2.19 -4.12 2.35
CA ALA A 26 -3.28 -4.99 1.95
C ALA A 26 -2.85 -6.47 1.89
N LYS A 27 -1.71 -6.77 1.25
CA LYS A 27 -1.13 -8.12 1.16
C LYS A 27 -0.83 -8.71 2.54
N LEU A 28 -0.20 -7.92 3.42
CA LEU A 28 0.09 -8.35 4.79
C LEU A 28 -1.18 -8.63 5.59
N PHE A 29 -2.22 -7.82 5.42
CA PHE A 29 -3.50 -8.02 6.11
C PHE A 29 -4.22 -9.27 5.60
N MET A 30 -4.23 -9.49 4.28
CA MET A 30 -4.82 -10.68 3.66
C MET A 30 -4.12 -11.97 4.13
N GLU A 31 -2.79 -12.00 4.13
CA GLU A 31 -2.02 -13.18 4.58
C GLU A 31 -2.29 -13.54 6.04
N ARG A 32 -2.58 -12.56 6.89
CA ARG A 32 -2.92 -12.78 8.31
C ARG A 32 -4.36 -13.25 8.52
N ASN A 33 -5.24 -13.07 7.53
CA ASN A 33 -6.68 -13.29 7.66
C ASN A 33 -7.22 -14.16 6.52
N LYS A 34 -6.58 -15.30 6.26
CA LYS A 34 -6.90 -16.19 5.12
C LYS A 34 -8.33 -16.75 5.11
N SER A 35 -8.97 -16.81 6.27
CA SER A 35 -10.35 -17.30 6.43
C SER A 35 -11.41 -16.20 6.35
N ALA A 36 -11.02 -14.93 6.17
CA ALA A 36 -11.97 -13.85 6.08
C ALA A 36 -12.80 -13.95 4.79
N TYR A 37 -14.13 -13.84 4.93
CA TYR A 37 -15.05 -13.87 3.79
C TYR A 37 -14.98 -12.60 2.93
N SER A 38 -14.69 -11.45 3.54
CA SER A 38 -14.57 -10.17 2.84
C SER A 38 -13.68 -9.20 3.60
N PHE A 39 -13.23 -8.16 2.89
CA PHE A 39 -12.41 -7.09 3.43
C PHE A 39 -13.04 -5.74 3.14
N LYS A 40 -12.86 -4.80 4.06
CA LYS A 40 -13.24 -3.40 3.87
C LYS A 40 -12.05 -2.52 4.18
N VAL A 41 -11.75 -1.59 3.28
CA VAL A 41 -10.69 -0.60 3.43
C VAL A 41 -11.32 0.78 3.57
N ILE A 42 -10.83 1.56 4.53
CA ILE A 42 -11.20 2.97 4.71
C ILE A 42 -9.89 3.76 4.67
N LEU A 43 -9.79 4.67 3.72
CA LEU A 43 -8.65 5.58 3.61
C LEU A 43 -8.95 6.84 4.43
N TYR A 44 -7.93 7.37 5.10
CA TYR A 44 -8.04 8.58 5.92
C TYR A 44 -7.05 9.65 5.46
N GLY A 45 -7.35 10.91 5.79
CA GLY A 45 -6.43 12.04 5.64
C GLY A 45 -5.89 12.21 4.22
N SER A 46 -4.57 12.41 4.11
CA SER A 46 -3.88 12.61 2.83
C SER A 46 -4.02 11.43 1.88
N LEU A 47 -3.99 10.20 2.41
CA LEU A 47 -4.14 8.97 1.63
C LEU A 47 -5.50 8.90 0.92
N ALA A 48 -6.57 9.31 1.60
CA ALA A 48 -7.88 9.43 0.98
C ALA A 48 -7.94 10.59 -0.03
N LYS A 49 -7.34 11.75 0.33
CA LYS A 49 -7.42 12.98 -0.46
C LYS A 49 -6.78 12.86 -1.84
N THR A 50 -5.64 12.17 -1.94
CA THR A 50 -4.88 12.06 -3.19
C THR A 50 -4.77 10.63 -3.71
N GLY A 51 -5.37 9.66 -3.01
CA GLY A 51 -5.18 8.23 -3.30
C GLY A 51 -5.52 7.84 -4.72
N LYS A 52 -6.65 8.33 -5.26
CA LYS A 52 -7.06 8.06 -6.65
C LYS A 52 -6.00 8.48 -7.68
N GLY A 53 -5.44 9.67 -7.54
CA GLY A 53 -4.40 10.17 -8.45
C GLY A 53 -3.08 9.40 -8.33
N HIS A 54 -2.88 8.70 -7.21
CA HIS A 54 -1.72 7.83 -6.99
C HIS A 54 -2.03 6.33 -7.16
N GLY A 55 -3.24 5.99 -7.61
CA GLY A 55 -3.69 4.62 -7.81
C GLY A 55 -3.85 3.80 -6.52
N THR A 56 -4.05 4.42 -5.36
CA THR A 56 -4.24 3.68 -4.09
C THR A 56 -5.43 2.72 -4.11
N ASP A 57 -6.46 3.05 -4.89
CA ASP A 57 -7.70 2.28 -5.01
C ASP A 57 -7.65 1.15 -6.04
N VAL A 58 -6.60 1.08 -6.86
CA VAL A 58 -6.44 0.06 -7.92
C VAL A 58 -5.32 -0.94 -7.64
N VAL A 59 -4.60 -0.78 -6.54
CA VAL A 59 -3.46 -1.64 -6.15
C VAL A 59 -3.75 -2.58 -4.99
#